data_AF-A0A8J9S2U2-F1
#
_entry.id   AF-A0A8J9S2U2-F1
#
_cell.length_a   1.000
_cell.length_b   1.000
_cell.length_c   1.000
_cell.angle_alpha   90.00
_cell.angle_beta   90.00
_cell.angle_gamma   90.00
#
_symmetry.space_group_name_H-M   'P 1'
#
loop_
_entity.id
_entity.type
_entity.pdbx_description
1 polymer ?
#
loop_
_entity_poly.entity_id
_entity_poly.type
_entity_poly.pdbx_seq_one_letter_code
_entity_poly.pdbx_strand_id
1 'polypeptide(L)'
;MRSFTQVLQICLLAGLLASAQAKHSRWERVLQTGAASSAAQAPAAKLLPAQGLGTTAFAPAPAPVGPPAAPKASDSLAMTNSTLNQLQTLGTYQSDHVAPPAAVVQLLNGSTYQTALGENAAYAPQAFQFTLPDIFFQLDNLGIRQFHFNAWKDPNGTLAAHPAGLKLAGITNATLDPKYTFFGFKTFNDPDFDWQSTCVTVETCLQLIQSWSVNHTNHIPITIYLEPREATLFYGNEASINQQLAASPGAPQALAQPFPIAAADLEELQNTVYRVFKNQSAIVLPGSLMGNATSLQAATQSATGGSWPELDDIRGKVIFVLVDKYGKYGPMYRTLFPGLRNGTFFVSQPGNATLDPSTVFVDFLGPLGGDSAATWSAAAANKAVDAERLQIQSAVRKGLIARAAADWHTVEARFDFKNRTLGAIRGGAQFIQTSFPDVSKLPKYAYSFPGTSNATVFPTNYTAQLPLRMGMALTAGRCDPQTSAGIIANETLTGCGSAANNAALAPSPLTAISA
;
A
#
# COMPACT_ATOMS: atom_id res chain seq x y z
N MET A 1 16.55 -5.35 65.51
CA MET A 1 16.47 -5.08 64.05
C MET A 1 15.27 -5.80 63.47
N ARG A 2 14.12 -5.13 63.50
CA ARG A 2 12.88 -5.41 62.76
C ARG A 2 11.98 -4.18 62.97
N SER A 3 11.17 -3.85 61.95
CA SER A 3 10.08 -2.87 61.98
C SER A 3 10.44 -1.41 61.68
N PHE A 4 10.63 -1.05 60.39
CA PHE A 4 10.41 0.32 59.91
C PHE A 4 9.94 0.42 58.44
N THR A 5 9.41 -0.66 57.85
CA THR A 5 9.07 -0.70 56.40
C THR A 5 7.62 -1.10 56.10
N GLN A 6 6.70 -0.95 57.05
CA GLN A 6 5.28 -1.29 56.83
C GLN A 6 4.28 -0.16 57.15
N VAL A 7 4.74 1.04 57.54
CA VAL A 7 3.83 2.17 57.83
C VAL A 7 3.77 3.19 56.67
N LEU A 8 4.68 3.12 55.69
CA LEU A 8 4.71 4.07 54.56
C LEU A 8 3.88 3.66 53.33
N GLN A 9 3.31 2.45 53.31
CA GLN A 9 2.52 1.95 52.17
C GLN A 9 1.00 2.14 52.30
N ILE A 10 0.49 2.62 53.44
CA ILE A 10 -0.95 2.83 53.64
C ILE A 10 -1.38 4.31 53.45
N CYS A 11 -0.45 5.27 53.47
CA CYS A 11 -0.80 6.69 53.24
C CYS A 11 -0.79 7.14 51.76
N LEU A 12 -0.25 6.34 50.84
CA LEU A 12 -0.21 6.69 49.40
C LEU A 12 -1.40 6.18 48.59
N LEU A 13 -2.27 5.33 49.17
CA LEU A 13 -3.49 4.84 48.53
C LEU A 13 -4.76 5.63 48.87
N ALA A 14 -4.72 6.56 49.84
CA ALA A 14 -5.86 7.43 50.18
C ALA A 14 -5.85 8.79 49.45
N GLY A 15 -4.72 9.18 48.83
CA GLY A 15 -4.59 10.45 48.10
C GLY A 15 -5.01 10.43 46.62
N LEU A 16 -5.18 9.24 46.04
CA LEU A 16 -5.45 9.06 44.60
C LEU A 16 -6.93 8.76 44.25
N LEU A 17 -7.80 8.62 45.25
CA LEU A 17 -9.25 8.47 45.06
C LEU A 17 -10.04 9.79 45.25
N ALA A 18 -9.41 10.87 45.72
CA ALA A 18 -10.07 12.16 45.95
C ALA A 18 -9.98 13.16 44.78
N SER A 19 -9.16 12.90 43.76
CA SER A 19 -9.02 13.78 42.57
C SER A 19 -9.86 13.33 41.36
N ALA A 20 -10.49 12.16 41.43
CA ALA A 20 -11.36 11.63 40.36
C ALA A 20 -12.83 12.09 40.48
N GLN A 21 -13.25 12.68 41.60
CA GLN A 21 -14.63 13.15 41.85
C GLN A 21 -14.84 14.67 41.68
N ALA A 22 -13.83 15.43 41.21
CA ALA A 22 -13.91 16.89 41.08
C ALA A 22 -13.93 17.43 39.64
N LYS A 23 -14.09 16.58 38.61
CA LYS A 23 -14.18 17.01 37.19
C LYS A 23 -15.42 16.48 36.44
N HIS A 24 -16.48 16.11 37.17
CA HIS A 24 -17.75 15.64 36.58
C HIS A 24 -18.95 16.58 36.84
N SER A 25 -18.74 17.86 37.17
CA SER A 25 -19.84 18.79 37.51
C SER A 25 -19.73 20.18 36.87
N ARG A 26 -19.46 20.25 35.56
CA ARG A 26 -19.42 21.54 34.84
C ARG A 26 -20.05 21.54 33.43
N TRP A 27 -21.09 20.73 33.20
CA TRP A 27 -21.89 20.77 31.95
C TRP A 27 -23.41 20.64 32.12
N GLU A 28 -23.96 20.83 33.33
CA GLU A 28 -25.41 20.96 33.52
C GLU A 28 -25.75 22.34 34.12
N ARG A 29 -25.93 23.33 33.24
CA ARG A 29 -26.78 24.52 33.42
C ARG A 29 -26.60 25.51 32.27
N VAL A 30 -27.18 25.22 31.10
CA VAL A 30 -27.78 26.23 30.20
C VAL A 30 -28.86 25.54 29.36
N LEU A 31 -29.92 25.05 30.01
CA LEU A 31 -31.20 24.81 29.34
C LEU A 31 -32.30 25.26 30.31
N GLN A 32 -33.25 26.03 29.77
CA GLN A 32 -34.41 26.66 30.41
C GLN A 32 -34.17 28.06 31.00
N THR A 33 -34.35 29.08 30.16
CA THR A 33 -35.33 30.16 30.35
C THR A 33 -35.51 30.84 28.99
N GLY A 34 -36.67 30.73 28.37
CA GLY A 34 -37.48 31.93 28.15
C GLY A 34 -38.07 31.92 26.74
N ALA A 35 -39.30 31.43 26.63
CA ALA A 35 -40.19 31.76 25.52
C ALA A 35 -40.67 33.21 25.69
N ALA A 36 -40.57 34.04 24.64
CA ALA A 36 -41.62 34.95 24.18
C ALA A 36 -41.11 35.95 23.11
N SER A 37 -41.86 36.00 22.00
CA SER A 37 -42.12 37.14 21.10
C SER A 37 -40.95 37.87 20.42
N SER A 38 -40.89 37.80 19.09
CA SER A 38 -41.53 38.81 18.23
C SER A 38 -41.37 38.44 16.75
N ALA A 39 -42.47 38.57 16.02
CA ALA A 39 -42.53 38.40 14.58
C ALA A 39 -41.78 39.54 13.88
N ALA A 40 -40.90 39.21 12.95
CA ALA A 40 -40.38 40.15 11.96
C ALA A 40 -40.63 39.58 10.57
N GLN A 41 -41.49 40.29 9.85
CA GLN A 41 -41.99 39.99 8.51
C GLN A 41 -40.86 40.08 7.47
N ALA A 42 -40.76 39.06 6.63
CA ALA A 42 -40.03 39.15 5.36
C ALA A 42 -40.87 39.98 4.36
N PRO A 43 -40.33 41.02 3.71
CA PRO A 43 -41.08 41.73 2.70
C PRO A 43 -41.07 40.95 1.38
N ALA A 44 -42.26 40.82 0.81
CA ALA A 44 -42.54 40.27 -0.50
C ALA A 44 -41.83 41.07 -1.61
N ALA A 45 -41.29 40.35 -2.58
CA ALA A 45 -40.68 40.87 -3.79
C ALA A 45 -41.71 41.66 -4.63
N LYS A 46 -41.39 42.92 -4.93
CA LYS A 46 -42.08 43.72 -5.96
C LYS A 46 -41.54 43.33 -7.34
N LEU A 47 -42.44 42.87 -8.19
CA LEU A 47 -42.29 42.77 -9.65
C LEU A 47 -42.14 44.17 -10.27
N LEU A 48 -41.09 44.38 -11.06
CA LEU A 48 -40.95 45.44 -12.07
C LEU A 48 -40.13 44.90 -13.28
N PRO A 49 -40.27 45.51 -14.46
CA PRO A 49 -40.51 44.77 -15.71
C PRO A 49 -39.25 44.39 -16.49
N ALA A 50 -39.42 43.36 -17.32
CA ALA A 50 -38.46 42.90 -18.30
C ALA A 50 -38.09 43.99 -19.30
N GLN A 51 -36.79 44.32 -19.37
CA GLN A 51 -36.17 44.86 -20.57
C GLN A 51 -34.87 44.10 -20.85
N GLY A 52 -34.71 43.76 -22.12
CA GLY A 52 -33.83 42.71 -22.59
C GLY A 52 -32.34 42.98 -22.39
N LEU A 53 -31.62 41.88 -22.18
CA LEU A 53 -30.18 41.79 -22.34
C LEU A 53 -29.86 40.55 -23.17
N GLY A 54 -28.87 40.74 -24.04
CA GLY A 54 -28.57 39.90 -25.17
C GLY A 54 -28.18 38.46 -24.84
N THR A 55 -28.35 37.63 -25.85
CA THR A 55 -27.93 36.25 -25.94
C THR A 55 -26.42 36.12 -25.75
N THR A 56 -25.97 35.77 -24.56
CA THR A 56 -24.69 35.08 -24.37
C THR A 56 -24.96 33.58 -24.45
N ALA A 57 -24.29 32.91 -25.40
CA ALA A 57 -24.41 31.49 -25.62
C ALA A 57 -23.97 30.71 -24.37
N PHE A 58 -24.91 29.98 -23.77
CA PHE A 58 -24.59 28.92 -22.81
C PHE A 58 -23.83 27.81 -23.55
N ALA A 59 -22.68 27.40 -23.00
CA ALA A 59 -22.02 26.17 -23.41
C ALA A 59 -22.98 24.97 -23.17
N PRO A 60 -23.04 24.00 -24.09
CA PRO A 60 -23.92 22.85 -23.92
C PRO A 60 -23.46 21.99 -22.75
N ALA A 61 -24.42 21.46 -21.99
CA ALA A 61 -24.16 20.45 -20.97
C ALA A 61 -23.43 19.23 -21.57
N PRO A 62 -22.50 18.58 -20.85
CA PRO A 62 -21.86 17.37 -21.33
C PRO A 62 -22.92 16.28 -21.53
N ALA A 63 -22.83 15.57 -22.66
CA ALA A 63 -23.74 14.48 -22.98
C ALA A 63 -23.67 13.38 -21.90
N PRO A 64 -24.79 12.68 -21.61
CA PRO A 64 -24.77 11.53 -20.72
C PRO A 64 -23.79 10.48 -21.24
N VAL A 65 -22.85 10.09 -20.38
CA VAL A 65 -21.92 9.00 -20.64
C VAL A 65 -22.75 7.73 -20.82
N GLY A 66 -22.66 7.10 -21.99
CA GLY A 66 -23.34 5.83 -22.26
C GLY A 66 -22.88 4.74 -21.28
N PRO A 67 -23.66 3.66 -21.10
CA PRO A 67 -23.26 2.56 -20.24
C PRO A 67 -21.88 2.01 -20.65
N PRO A 68 -21.00 1.65 -19.69
CA PRO A 68 -19.68 1.13 -20.01
C PRO A 68 -19.82 -0.13 -20.88
N ALA A 69 -18.90 -0.28 -21.83
CA ALA A 69 -18.88 -1.44 -22.71
C ALA A 69 -18.79 -2.72 -21.86
N ALA A 70 -19.67 -3.68 -22.11
CA ALA A 70 -19.62 -4.98 -21.45
C ALA A 70 -18.23 -5.62 -21.64
N PRO A 71 -17.66 -6.27 -20.61
CA PRO A 71 -16.39 -6.98 -20.76
C PRO A 71 -16.51 -8.03 -21.87
N LYS A 72 -15.48 -8.14 -22.71
CA LYS A 72 -15.46 -9.14 -23.79
C LYS A 72 -15.51 -10.54 -23.17
N ALA A 73 -16.41 -11.39 -23.67
CA ALA A 73 -16.73 -12.72 -23.14
C ALA A 73 -15.52 -13.66 -22.90
N SER A 74 -14.42 -13.41 -23.59
CA SER A 74 -13.14 -14.12 -23.53
C SER A 74 -12.32 -13.90 -22.24
N ASP A 75 -12.43 -12.73 -21.58
CA ASP A 75 -11.73 -12.51 -20.29
C ASP A 75 -12.37 -13.33 -19.16
N SER A 76 -13.64 -13.73 -19.34
CA SER A 76 -14.36 -14.59 -18.39
C SER A 76 -14.00 -16.06 -18.50
N LEU A 77 -13.58 -16.53 -19.69
CA LEU A 77 -13.31 -17.95 -19.97
C LEU A 77 -11.90 -18.41 -19.57
N ALA A 78 -10.92 -17.50 -19.45
CA ALA A 78 -9.53 -17.85 -19.12
C ALA A 78 -9.24 -18.01 -17.62
N MET A 79 -10.15 -17.56 -16.75
CA MET A 79 -9.98 -17.57 -15.28
C MET A 79 -10.94 -18.49 -14.53
N THR A 80 -11.84 -19.19 -15.24
CA THR A 80 -12.71 -20.21 -14.61
C THR A 80 -11.86 -21.28 -13.94
N ASN A 81 -12.17 -21.63 -12.69
CA ASN A 81 -11.43 -22.58 -11.84
C ASN A 81 -10.04 -22.11 -11.34
N SER A 82 -9.72 -20.82 -11.40
CA SER A 82 -8.52 -20.27 -10.74
C SER A 82 -8.84 -19.80 -9.31
N THR A 83 -7.87 -19.88 -8.41
CA THR A 83 -7.98 -19.39 -7.03
C THR A 83 -7.28 -18.05 -6.83
N LEU A 84 -7.61 -17.32 -5.75
CA LEU A 84 -7.00 -16.02 -5.43
C LEU A 84 -5.45 -16.05 -5.45
N ASN A 85 -4.83 -17.10 -4.91
CA ASN A 85 -3.37 -17.22 -4.84
C ASN A 85 -2.70 -17.58 -6.17
N GLN A 86 -3.47 -17.82 -7.23
CA GLN A 86 -2.99 -18.02 -8.58
C GLN A 86 -3.08 -16.75 -9.44
N LEU A 87 -3.69 -15.69 -8.91
CA LEU A 87 -3.82 -14.41 -9.58
C LEU A 87 -2.55 -13.57 -9.37
N GLN A 88 -2.00 -13.04 -10.46
CA GLN A 88 -1.01 -11.96 -10.42
C GLN A 88 -1.65 -10.65 -10.90
N THR A 89 -1.53 -9.57 -10.11
CA THR A 89 -2.03 -8.23 -10.47
C THR A 89 -0.98 -7.15 -10.24
N LEU A 90 -1.05 -6.10 -11.07
CA LEU A 90 -0.34 -4.86 -10.84
C LEU A 90 -1.06 -4.05 -9.75
N GLY A 91 -0.26 -3.40 -8.91
CA GLY A 91 -0.71 -2.45 -7.91
C GLY A 91 0.07 -1.16 -7.93
N THR A 92 -0.46 -0.15 -7.24
CA THR A 92 0.22 1.12 -7.03
C THR A 92 0.68 1.29 -5.59
N TYR A 93 1.88 1.83 -5.42
CA TYR A 93 2.38 2.24 -4.11
C TYR A 93 1.95 3.68 -3.83
N GLN A 94 1.41 3.92 -2.63
CA GLN A 94 0.82 5.22 -2.25
C GLN A 94 -0.17 5.68 -3.31
N SER A 95 -1.22 4.91 -3.51
CA SER A 95 -2.12 4.99 -4.66
C SER A 95 -2.80 6.34 -4.82
N ASP A 96 -2.78 7.19 -3.81
CA ASP A 96 -3.33 8.54 -3.83
C ASP A 96 -2.28 9.63 -4.14
N HIS A 97 -1.00 9.28 -4.27
CA HIS A 97 0.12 10.22 -4.27
C HIS A 97 0.10 11.24 -5.41
N VAL A 98 0.36 12.50 -5.05
CA VAL A 98 0.61 13.62 -5.97
C VAL A 98 1.91 14.30 -5.56
N ALA A 99 2.79 14.58 -6.52
CA ALA A 99 4.06 15.21 -6.24
C ALA A 99 3.86 16.59 -5.60
N PRO A 100 4.62 16.94 -4.56
CA PRO A 100 4.60 18.28 -3.99
C PRO A 100 5.18 19.29 -5.00
N PRO A 101 4.91 20.60 -4.84
CA PRO A 101 5.49 21.60 -5.71
C PRO A 101 7.02 21.48 -5.76
N ALA A 102 7.62 21.65 -6.94
CA ALA A 102 9.07 21.47 -7.12
C ALA A 102 9.90 22.32 -6.15
N ALA A 103 9.43 23.51 -5.78
CA ALA A 103 10.08 24.37 -4.79
C ALA A 103 10.17 23.69 -3.40
N VAL A 104 9.14 22.95 -2.97
CA VAL A 104 9.16 22.19 -1.71
C VAL A 104 10.20 21.08 -1.77
N VAL A 105 10.25 20.34 -2.89
CA VAL A 105 11.26 19.29 -3.09
C VAL A 105 12.67 19.88 -3.09
N GLN A 106 12.86 21.05 -3.72
CA GLN A 106 14.16 21.73 -3.76
C GLN A 106 14.65 22.18 -2.39
N LEU A 107 13.77 22.57 -1.46
CA LEU A 107 14.16 22.89 -0.09
C LEU A 107 14.93 21.75 0.58
N LEU A 108 14.49 20.52 0.35
CA LEU A 108 15.06 19.34 0.98
C LEU A 108 16.52 19.10 0.61
N ASN A 109 17.01 19.72 -0.48
CA ASN A 109 18.42 19.66 -0.88
C ASN A 109 19.30 20.67 -0.12
N GLY A 110 18.73 21.60 0.64
CA GLY A 110 19.48 22.56 1.44
C GLY A 110 20.21 21.88 2.60
N SER A 111 21.38 22.39 2.98
CA SER A 111 22.25 21.76 4.00
C SER A 111 21.54 21.53 5.34
N THR A 112 20.74 22.49 5.82
CA THR A 112 19.97 22.33 7.06
C THR A 112 18.98 21.16 6.99
N TYR A 113 18.28 21.02 5.86
CA TYR A 113 17.32 19.93 5.65
C TYR A 113 18.05 18.60 5.50
N GLN A 114 19.13 18.54 4.70
CA GLN A 114 19.96 17.34 4.55
C GLN A 114 20.51 16.85 5.89
N THR A 115 20.98 17.75 6.76
CA THR A 115 21.40 17.37 8.12
C THR A 115 20.24 16.84 8.96
N ALA A 116 19.08 17.52 8.94
CA ALA A 116 17.90 17.09 9.71
C ALA A 116 17.29 15.77 9.20
N LEU A 117 17.38 15.51 7.90
CA LEU A 117 16.91 14.29 7.27
C LEU A 117 17.71 13.05 7.70
N GLY A 118 18.99 13.22 8.07
CA GLY A 118 19.85 12.11 8.46
C GLY A 118 19.91 11.03 7.39
N GLU A 119 19.55 9.79 7.73
CA GLU A 119 19.51 8.66 6.79
C GLU A 119 18.52 8.87 5.63
N ASN A 120 17.46 9.67 5.85
CA ASN A 120 16.46 9.96 4.81
C ASN A 120 16.99 10.90 3.72
N ALA A 121 18.11 11.58 3.97
CA ALA A 121 18.68 12.59 3.08
C ALA A 121 19.03 12.01 1.69
N ALA A 122 19.42 10.73 1.68
CA ALA A 122 19.80 10.03 0.46
C ALA A 122 18.63 9.89 -0.53
N TYR A 123 17.40 9.66 -0.05
CA TYR A 123 16.29 9.25 -0.92
C TYR A 123 15.11 10.23 -0.95
N ALA A 124 14.85 10.97 0.14
CA ALA A 124 13.60 11.72 0.30
C ALA A 124 13.29 12.71 -0.84
N PRO A 125 14.23 13.56 -1.31
CA PRO A 125 13.93 14.49 -2.40
C PRO A 125 13.51 13.80 -3.70
N GLN A 126 13.98 12.58 -3.94
CA GLN A 126 13.69 11.81 -5.15
C GLN A 126 12.43 10.97 -4.99
N ALA A 127 12.19 10.42 -3.79
CA ALA A 127 11.05 9.58 -3.47
C ALA A 127 9.71 10.30 -3.66
N PHE A 128 9.68 11.64 -3.55
CA PHE A 128 8.44 12.44 -3.68
C PHE A 128 8.08 12.76 -5.15
N GLN A 129 8.95 12.42 -6.11
CA GLN A 129 8.85 12.89 -7.49
C GLN A 129 8.07 11.93 -8.39
N PHE A 130 6.85 11.60 -8.01
CA PHE A 130 5.90 10.88 -8.86
C PHE A 130 4.48 11.39 -8.63
N THR A 131 3.55 11.06 -9.50
CA THR A 131 2.15 11.44 -9.36
C THR A 131 1.33 10.36 -10.03
N LEU A 132 0.35 9.84 -9.31
CA LEU A 132 -0.59 8.88 -9.84
C LEU A 132 -1.85 9.60 -10.33
N PRO A 133 -2.51 9.06 -11.37
CA PRO A 133 -3.83 9.56 -11.75
C PRO A 133 -4.86 9.19 -10.67
N ASP A 134 -6.07 9.76 -10.75
CA ASP A 134 -7.12 9.46 -9.78
C ASP A 134 -7.48 7.96 -9.75
N ILE A 135 -8.20 7.59 -8.68
CA ILE A 135 -8.57 6.19 -8.40
C ILE A 135 -9.38 5.55 -9.54
N PHE A 136 -10.28 6.30 -10.20
CA PHE A 136 -11.08 5.75 -11.29
C PHE A 136 -10.20 5.45 -12.50
N PHE A 137 -9.30 6.37 -12.87
CA PHE A 137 -8.36 6.13 -13.97
C PHE A 137 -7.43 4.93 -13.68
N GLN A 138 -6.97 4.78 -12.43
CA GLN A 138 -6.19 3.59 -12.05
C GLN A 138 -6.99 2.29 -12.25
N LEU A 139 -8.28 2.27 -11.88
CA LEU A 139 -9.14 1.10 -12.00
C LEU A 139 -9.50 0.77 -13.45
N ASP A 140 -9.92 1.76 -14.24
CA ASP A 140 -10.46 1.60 -15.59
C ASP A 140 -9.39 1.58 -16.67
N ASN A 141 -8.44 2.52 -16.62
CA ASN A 141 -7.48 2.73 -17.70
C ASN A 141 -6.18 1.96 -17.47
N LEU A 142 -5.77 1.77 -16.22
CA LEU A 142 -4.53 1.07 -15.87
C LEU A 142 -4.77 -0.36 -15.39
N GLY A 143 -6.03 -0.76 -15.16
CA GLY A 143 -6.38 -2.11 -14.72
C GLY A 143 -5.85 -2.47 -13.33
N ILE A 144 -5.57 -1.46 -12.48
CA ILE A 144 -5.03 -1.67 -11.14
C ILE A 144 -6.04 -2.42 -10.27
N ARG A 145 -5.57 -3.45 -9.57
CA ARG A 145 -6.38 -4.26 -8.64
C ARG A 145 -5.72 -4.40 -7.27
N GLN A 146 -4.62 -3.71 -7.04
CA GLN A 146 -4.01 -3.58 -5.72
C GLN A 146 -3.68 -2.12 -5.42
N PHE A 147 -4.18 -1.63 -4.28
CA PHE A 147 -4.00 -0.26 -3.83
C PHE A 147 -3.24 -0.25 -2.50
N HIS A 148 -2.53 0.84 -2.23
CA HIS A 148 -1.80 1.06 -1.00
C HIS A 148 -2.03 2.49 -0.51
N PHE A 149 -2.65 2.64 0.65
CA PHE A 149 -2.89 3.94 1.27
C PHE A 149 -2.17 4.01 2.61
N ASN A 150 -1.50 5.13 2.86
CA ASN A 150 -1.08 5.48 4.21
C ASN A 150 -2.32 5.77 5.06
N ALA A 151 -2.30 5.42 6.34
CA ALA A 151 -3.36 5.66 7.29
C ALA A 151 -2.81 6.45 8.47
N TRP A 152 -2.85 7.78 8.35
CA TRP A 152 -2.51 8.71 9.41
C TRP A 152 -3.73 8.97 10.28
N LYS A 153 -3.63 8.66 11.57
CA LYS A 153 -4.65 9.06 12.55
C LYS A 153 -4.66 10.58 12.68
N ASP A 154 -5.78 11.23 12.45
CA ASP A 154 -5.94 12.67 12.64
C ASP A 154 -7.31 13.02 13.26
N PRO A 155 -7.44 12.85 14.60
CA PRO A 155 -8.72 13.04 15.29
C PRO A 155 -9.16 14.50 15.36
N ASN A 156 -8.26 15.44 15.04
CA ASN A 156 -8.50 16.88 15.18
C ASN A 156 -8.49 17.62 13.83
N GLY A 157 -8.15 16.92 12.74
CA GLY A 157 -8.05 17.53 11.43
C GLY A 157 -6.86 18.48 11.28
N THR A 158 -5.76 18.26 12.01
CA THR A 158 -4.65 19.22 12.08
C THR A 158 -3.40 18.79 11.33
N LEU A 159 -3.23 17.49 11.05
CA LEU A 159 -1.93 16.90 10.71
C LEU A 159 -1.35 17.45 9.40
N ALA A 160 -2.17 17.65 8.37
CA ALA A 160 -1.74 18.22 7.09
C ALA A 160 -2.57 19.47 6.70
N ALA A 161 -3.18 20.14 7.68
CA ALA A 161 -3.98 21.34 7.44
C ALA A 161 -3.12 22.55 7.06
N HIS A 162 -1.86 22.58 7.50
CA HIS A 162 -0.90 23.65 7.24
C HIS A 162 0.49 23.09 6.93
N PRO A 163 0.71 22.46 5.76
CA PRO A 163 1.99 21.83 5.44
C PRO A 163 3.15 22.82 5.50
N ALA A 164 4.13 22.56 6.38
CA ALA A 164 5.26 23.46 6.61
C ALA A 164 6.07 23.74 5.34
N GLY A 165 6.21 22.74 4.46
CA GLY A 165 6.96 22.85 3.21
C GLY A 165 6.49 23.97 2.29
N LEU A 166 5.18 24.26 2.25
CA LEU A 166 4.65 25.38 1.46
C LEU A 166 5.20 26.72 1.93
N LYS A 167 5.17 26.95 3.24
CA LYS A 167 5.59 28.22 3.85
C LYS A 167 7.09 28.40 3.74
N LEU A 168 7.86 27.36 4.05
CA LEU A 168 9.31 27.37 3.93
C LEU A 168 9.76 27.56 2.46
N ALA A 169 8.93 27.15 1.49
CA ALA A 169 9.21 27.34 0.06
C ALA A 169 8.78 28.71 -0.47
N GLY A 170 8.25 29.59 0.40
CA GLY A 170 7.72 30.89 0.01
C GLY A 170 6.40 30.83 -0.77
N ILE A 171 5.68 29.69 -0.74
CA ILE A 171 4.39 29.52 -1.42
C ILE A 171 3.28 30.01 -0.49
N THR A 172 2.69 31.16 -0.81
CA THR A 172 1.69 31.82 0.05
C THR A 172 0.24 31.60 -0.40
N ASN A 173 0.01 31.25 -1.67
CA ASN A 173 -1.33 31.15 -2.29
C ASN A 173 -1.73 29.72 -2.68
N ALA A 174 -1.19 28.70 -2.02
CA ALA A 174 -1.60 27.32 -2.26
C ALA A 174 -3.04 27.10 -1.77
N THR A 175 -3.87 26.48 -2.61
CA THR A 175 -5.20 26.01 -2.21
C THR A 175 -5.08 24.56 -1.75
N LEU A 176 -5.45 24.28 -0.51
CA LEU A 176 -5.51 22.92 0.04
C LEU A 176 -6.93 22.39 -0.05
N ASP A 177 -7.08 21.08 -0.28
CA ASP A 177 -8.39 20.44 -0.18
C ASP A 177 -8.92 20.61 1.26
N PRO A 178 -10.12 21.16 1.46
CA PRO A 178 -10.67 21.39 2.80
C PRO A 178 -10.76 20.10 3.65
N LYS A 179 -10.75 18.91 3.03
CA LYS A 179 -10.70 17.62 3.73
C LYS A 179 -9.44 17.44 4.59
N TYR A 180 -8.37 18.21 4.36
CA TYR A 180 -7.24 18.25 5.30
C TYR A 180 -7.60 18.84 6.66
N THR A 181 -8.80 19.38 6.84
CA THR A 181 -9.33 19.81 8.15
C THR A 181 -10.35 18.85 8.75
N PHE A 182 -10.67 17.76 8.05
CA PHE A 182 -11.65 16.79 8.54
C PHE A 182 -11.00 15.85 9.57
N PHE A 183 -11.84 15.35 10.48
CA PHE A 183 -11.46 14.33 11.46
C PHE A 183 -11.35 12.95 10.81
N GLY A 184 -10.53 12.08 11.39
CA GLY A 184 -10.42 10.67 11.01
C GLY A 184 -9.09 10.34 10.34
N PHE A 185 -9.04 9.20 9.65
CA PHE A 185 -7.81 8.76 8.98
C PHE A 185 -7.57 9.48 7.66
N LYS A 186 -6.35 9.98 7.47
CA LYS A 186 -5.89 10.64 6.25
C LYS A 186 -4.85 9.81 5.51
N THR A 187 -4.74 10.06 4.22
CA THR A 187 -3.77 9.40 3.36
C THR A 187 -2.98 10.43 2.55
N PHE A 188 -1.65 10.29 2.65
CA PHE A 188 -0.59 11.07 2.02
C PHE A 188 0.75 10.51 2.51
N ASN A 189 1.88 10.90 1.91
CA ASN A 189 3.18 10.35 2.27
C ASN A 189 3.82 10.98 3.52
N ASP A 190 3.79 12.30 3.62
CA ASP A 190 4.30 13.08 4.76
C ASP A 190 3.46 14.34 4.96
N PRO A 191 3.06 14.70 6.19
CA PRO A 191 2.13 15.80 6.42
C PRO A 191 2.64 17.19 6.02
N ASP A 192 3.95 17.41 6.06
CA ASP A 192 4.53 18.74 5.93
C ASP A 192 5.19 18.97 4.57
N PHE A 193 5.78 17.93 3.97
CA PHE A 193 6.59 18.07 2.74
C PHE A 193 6.10 17.22 1.56
N ASP A 194 5.21 16.26 1.78
CA ASP A 194 4.66 15.38 0.73
C ASP A 194 3.20 14.99 1.02
N TRP A 195 2.37 16.02 1.22
CA TRP A 195 1.02 15.89 1.74
C TRP A 195 -0.03 15.69 0.65
N GLN A 196 0.28 15.99 -0.61
CA GLN A 196 -0.73 16.05 -1.67
C GLN A 196 -1.28 14.66 -1.99
N SER A 197 -2.61 14.61 -2.13
CA SER A 197 -3.35 13.37 -2.31
C SER A 197 -4.51 13.59 -3.28
N THR A 198 -4.77 12.62 -4.16
CA THR A 198 -5.97 12.58 -5.02
C THR A 198 -7.25 12.30 -4.23
N CYS A 199 -7.13 11.75 -3.01
CA CYS A 199 -8.24 11.52 -2.09
C CYS A 199 -7.76 11.63 -0.63
N VAL A 200 -7.88 12.82 -0.03
CA VAL A 200 -7.24 13.15 1.26
C VAL A 200 -7.54 12.21 2.45
N THR A 201 -8.78 11.74 2.58
CA THR A 201 -9.17 10.86 3.70
C THR A 201 -9.21 9.41 3.23
N VAL A 202 -8.80 8.47 4.08
CA VAL A 202 -8.95 7.03 3.81
C VAL A 202 -10.39 6.70 3.44
N GLU A 203 -11.38 7.25 4.17
CA GLU A 203 -12.80 7.06 3.87
C GLU A 203 -13.16 7.47 2.43
N THR A 204 -12.77 8.68 1.99
CA THR A 204 -12.99 9.14 0.60
C THR A 204 -12.34 8.19 -0.41
N CYS A 205 -11.08 7.78 -0.22
CA CYS A 205 -10.44 6.84 -1.16
C CYS A 205 -11.20 5.51 -1.26
N LEU A 206 -11.63 4.97 -0.12
CA LEU A 206 -12.41 3.75 -0.06
C LEU A 206 -13.79 3.92 -0.73
N GLN A 207 -14.44 5.07 -0.57
CA GLN A 207 -15.71 5.38 -1.23
C GLN A 207 -15.58 5.41 -2.76
N LEU A 208 -14.46 5.93 -3.30
CA LEU A 208 -14.18 5.90 -4.74
C LEU A 208 -14.08 4.47 -5.26
N ILE A 209 -13.29 3.62 -4.59
CA ILE A 209 -13.14 2.21 -4.96
C ILE A 209 -14.48 1.45 -4.82
N GLN A 210 -15.21 1.68 -3.73
CA GLN A 210 -16.51 1.06 -3.48
C GLN A 210 -17.52 1.46 -4.57
N SER A 211 -17.58 2.75 -4.93
CA SER A 211 -18.48 3.27 -5.96
C SER A 211 -18.17 2.67 -7.32
N TRP A 212 -16.88 2.48 -7.64
CA TRP A 212 -16.47 1.79 -8.86
C TRP A 212 -16.84 0.30 -8.81
N SER A 213 -16.55 -0.37 -7.69
CA SER A 213 -16.77 -1.81 -7.50
C SER A 213 -18.23 -2.21 -7.70
N VAL A 214 -19.18 -1.47 -7.12
CA VAL A 214 -20.62 -1.78 -7.26
C VAL A 214 -21.14 -1.57 -8.69
N ASN A 215 -20.46 -0.75 -9.49
CA ASN A 215 -20.77 -0.55 -10.91
C ASN A 215 -20.04 -1.55 -11.83
N HIS A 216 -19.15 -2.39 -11.29
CA HIS A 216 -18.35 -3.36 -12.02
C HIS A 216 -18.39 -4.74 -11.35
N THR A 217 -19.58 -5.26 -11.09
CA THR A 217 -19.82 -6.44 -10.22
C THR A 217 -19.05 -7.72 -10.55
N ASN A 218 -18.51 -7.86 -11.77
CA ASN A 218 -17.72 -9.01 -12.21
C ASN A 218 -16.19 -8.81 -12.14
N HIS A 219 -15.72 -7.69 -11.58
CA HIS A 219 -14.28 -7.42 -11.46
C HIS A 219 -13.60 -8.50 -10.60
N ILE A 220 -12.35 -8.86 -10.92
CA ILE A 220 -11.52 -9.69 -10.01
C ILE A 220 -11.30 -8.94 -8.69
N PRO A 221 -11.02 -9.65 -7.58
CA PRO A 221 -10.86 -9.02 -6.27
C PRO A 221 -9.90 -7.83 -6.27
N ILE A 222 -10.28 -6.75 -5.57
CA ILE A 222 -9.40 -5.61 -5.34
C ILE A 222 -8.76 -5.76 -3.96
N THR A 223 -7.44 -5.71 -3.87
CA THR A 223 -6.73 -5.75 -2.59
C THR A 223 -6.31 -4.34 -2.17
N ILE A 224 -6.72 -3.90 -0.99
CA ILE A 224 -6.39 -2.58 -0.44
C ILE A 224 -5.51 -2.77 0.80
N TYR A 225 -4.28 -2.29 0.70
CA TYR A 225 -3.36 -2.22 1.81
C TYR A 225 -3.51 -0.87 2.53
N LEU A 226 -3.67 -0.91 3.84
CA LEU A 226 -3.67 0.26 4.72
C LEU A 226 -2.43 0.20 5.63
N GLU A 227 -1.53 1.16 5.49
CA GLU A 227 -0.29 1.26 6.28
C GLU A 227 -0.47 2.31 7.38
N PRO A 228 -0.57 1.94 8.66
CA PRO A 228 -0.63 2.92 9.74
C PRO A 228 0.70 3.67 9.88
N ARG A 229 0.63 5.00 9.97
CA ARG A 229 1.81 5.90 9.98
C ARG A 229 1.85 6.74 11.25
N GLU A 230 3.04 6.82 11.86
CA GLU A 230 3.31 7.57 13.10
C GLU A 230 4.64 8.33 13.08
N ALA A 231 5.41 8.26 11.99
CA ALA A 231 6.72 8.90 11.86
C ALA A 231 6.77 9.77 10.61
N THR A 232 7.12 11.05 10.80
CA THR A 232 7.35 12.01 9.72
C THR A 232 8.77 11.92 9.19
N LEU A 233 9.02 12.66 8.11
CA LEU A 233 10.30 12.73 7.44
C LEU A 233 11.48 13.14 8.36
N PHE A 234 11.22 13.95 9.38
CA PHE A 234 12.23 14.50 10.31
C PHE A 234 12.17 13.88 11.71
N TYR A 235 11.51 12.73 11.88
CA TYR A 235 11.28 12.11 13.18
C TYR A 235 12.57 12.03 14.03
N GLY A 236 12.56 12.69 15.18
CA GLY A 236 13.67 12.77 16.13
C GLY A 236 14.73 13.84 15.82
N ASN A 237 14.60 14.59 14.73
CA ASN A 237 15.56 15.62 14.26
C ASN A 237 14.87 16.93 13.84
N GLU A 238 13.72 17.26 14.42
CA GLU A 238 12.85 18.37 14.00
C GLU A 238 13.36 19.75 14.42
N ALA A 239 14.27 19.81 15.41
CA ALA A 239 14.61 21.04 16.13
C ALA A 239 15.08 22.19 15.22
N SER A 240 15.95 21.91 14.25
CA SER A 240 16.48 22.93 13.33
C SER A 240 15.39 23.48 12.39
N ILE A 241 14.47 22.63 11.95
CA ILE A 241 13.35 23.03 11.07
C ILE A 241 12.29 23.80 11.86
N ASN A 242 11.97 23.35 13.08
CA ASN A 242 11.07 24.06 13.98
C ASN A 242 11.58 25.46 14.33
N GLN A 243 12.90 25.63 14.49
CA GLN A 243 13.50 26.95 14.70
C GLN A 243 13.29 27.88 13.49
N GLN A 244 13.44 27.37 12.26
CA GLN A 244 13.16 28.15 11.04
C GLN A 244 11.68 28.51 10.92
N LEU A 245 10.79 27.58 11.24
CA LEU A 245 9.34 27.78 11.23
C LEU A 245 8.89 28.85 12.22
N ALA A 246 9.39 28.80 13.46
CA ALA A 246 9.11 29.80 14.48
C ALA A 246 9.58 31.22 14.07
N ALA A 247 10.64 31.31 13.27
CA ALA A 247 11.15 32.57 12.73
C ALA A 247 10.42 33.05 11.45
N SER A 248 9.52 32.25 10.88
CA SER A 248 8.85 32.52 9.61
C SER A 248 7.43 33.07 9.83
N PRO A 249 7.16 34.36 9.54
CA PRO A 249 5.84 34.95 9.75
C PRO A 249 4.74 34.21 8.98
N GLY A 250 3.68 33.80 9.68
CA GLY A 250 2.55 33.09 9.09
C GLY A 250 2.80 31.62 8.74
N ALA A 251 3.93 31.05 9.18
CA ALA A 251 4.15 29.61 9.19
C ALA A 251 3.54 28.96 10.46
N PRO A 252 3.28 27.64 10.43
CA PRO A 252 3.07 26.86 11.66
C PRO A 252 4.24 27.08 12.64
N GLN A 253 3.97 26.99 13.94
CA GLN A 253 5.02 27.16 14.96
C GLN A 253 6.04 26.00 14.98
N ALA A 254 5.64 24.82 14.49
CA ALA A 254 6.45 23.63 14.42
C ALA A 254 5.89 22.69 13.34
N LEU A 255 6.70 21.69 12.96
CA LEU A 255 6.30 20.55 12.15
C LEU A 255 5.15 19.78 12.80
N ALA A 256 4.27 19.24 11.96
CA ALA A 256 3.14 18.44 12.37
C ALA A 256 3.61 17.22 13.17
N GLN A 257 2.91 16.95 14.28
CA GLN A 257 3.21 15.82 15.17
C GLN A 257 2.17 14.72 14.96
N PRO A 258 2.56 13.55 14.42
CA PRO A 258 1.67 12.42 14.25
C PRO A 258 1.08 11.95 15.58
N PHE A 259 -0.18 11.53 15.54
CA PHE A 259 -0.82 10.94 16.69
C PHE A 259 -0.40 9.47 16.84
N PRO A 260 -0.07 9.02 18.06
CA PRO A 260 0.19 7.62 18.29
C PRO A 260 -1.08 6.79 18.04
N ILE A 261 -0.87 5.61 17.47
CA ILE A 261 -1.86 4.61 17.12
C ILE A 261 -1.89 3.55 18.21
N ALA A 262 -3.05 3.40 18.82
CA ALA A 262 -3.38 2.37 19.78
C ALA A 262 -4.34 1.34 19.17
N ALA A 263 -4.64 0.27 19.92
CA ALA A 263 -5.54 -0.79 19.46
C ALA A 263 -6.93 -0.25 19.04
N ALA A 264 -7.54 0.65 19.83
CA ALA A 264 -8.82 1.27 19.50
C ALA A 264 -8.82 2.04 18.17
N ASP A 265 -7.67 2.57 17.75
CA ASP A 265 -7.55 3.27 16.47
C ASP A 265 -7.55 2.29 15.28
N LEU A 266 -7.01 1.07 15.47
CA LEU A 266 -7.09 0.00 14.46
C LEU A 266 -8.53 -0.54 14.34
N GLU A 267 -9.28 -0.59 15.44
CA GLU A 267 -10.72 -0.86 15.41
C GLU A 267 -11.49 0.26 14.69
N GLU A 268 -11.15 1.53 14.93
CA GLU A 268 -11.78 2.65 14.20
C GLU A 268 -11.45 2.64 12.70
N LEU A 269 -10.23 2.23 12.31
CA LEU A 269 -9.88 2.03 10.91
C LEU A 269 -10.73 0.93 10.27
N GLN A 270 -10.99 -0.17 10.99
CA GLN A 270 -11.94 -1.20 10.56
C GLN A 270 -13.38 -0.65 10.48
N ASN A 271 -13.82 0.15 11.45
CA ASN A 271 -15.14 0.77 11.43
C ASN A 271 -15.31 1.72 10.23
N THR A 272 -14.23 2.39 9.82
CA THR A 272 -14.20 3.18 8.59
C THR A 272 -14.45 2.30 7.36
N VAL A 273 -13.83 1.11 7.29
CA VAL A 273 -14.12 0.14 6.23
C VAL A 273 -15.60 -0.27 6.23
N TYR A 274 -16.18 -0.61 7.38
CA TYR A 274 -17.59 -0.98 7.48
C TYR A 274 -18.57 0.15 7.15
N ARG A 275 -18.21 1.40 7.47
CA ARG A 275 -19.01 2.58 7.12
C ARG A 275 -19.15 2.74 5.61
N VAL A 276 -18.07 2.47 4.88
CA VAL A 276 -18.02 2.53 3.41
C VAL A 276 -18.62 1.27 2.78
N PHE A 277 -18.15 0.10 3.18
CA PHE A 277 -18.58 -1.21 2.69
C PHE A 277 -19.66 -1.80 3.60
N LYS A 278 -20.81 -1.12 3.67
CA LYS A 278 -21.95 -1.49 4.53
C LYS A 278 -22.39 -2.95 4.35
N ASN A 279 -22.32 -3.45 3.12
CA ASN A 279 -22.52 -4.86 2.85
C ASN A 279 -21.19 -5.61 3.03
N GLN A 280 -21.01 -6.25 4.19
CA GLN A 280 -19.81 -7.03 4.47
C GLN A 280 -19.62 -8.23 3.53
N SER A 281 -20.66 -8.68 2.81
CA SER A 281 -20.50 -9.72 1.79
C SER A 281 -19.68 -9.26 0.57
N ALA A 282 -19.46 -7.95 0.42
CA ALA A 282 -18.55 -7.38 -0.56
C ALA A 282 -17.08 -7.45 -0.12
N ILE A 283 -16.79 -7.97 1.08
CA ILE A 283 -15.45 -8.08 1.64
C ILE A 283 -15.07 -9.55 1.77
N VAL A 284 -13.87 -9.91 1.34
CA VAL A 284 -13.27 -11.21 1.68
C VAL A 284 -12.65 -11.08 3.08
N LEU A 285 -13.25 -11.73 4.06
CA LEU A 285 -12.83 -11.66 5.47
C LEU A 285 -11.83 -12.77 5.83
N PRO A 286 -10.85 -12.51 6.70
CA PRO A 286 -9.93 -13.54 7.18
C PRO A 286 -10.64 -14.75 7.79
N GLY A 287 -11.67 -14.54 8.60
CA GLY A 287 -12.47 -15.64 9.16
C GLY A 287 -13.07 -16.57 8.11
N SER A 288 -13.48 -16.03 6.95
CA SER A 288 -14.03 -16.83 5.85
C SER A 288 -12.97 -17.71 5.17
N LEU A 289 -11.74 -17.20 5.03
CA LEU A 289 -10.61 -17.98 4.51
C LEU A 289 -10.16 -19.05 5.52
N MET A 290 -10.16 -18.71 6.81
CA MET A 290 -9.72 -19.61 7.87
C MET A 290 -10.66 -20.80 8.06
N GLY A 291 -11.97 -20.59 7.92
CA GLY A 291 -12.98 -21.63 8.16
C GLY A 291 -12.77 -22.31 9.52
N ASN A 292 -12.71 -23.65 9.50
CA ASN A 292 -12.51 -24.47 10.71
C ASN A 292 -11.02 -24.74 11.04
N ALA A 293 -10.08 -24.25 10.24
CA ALA A 293 -8.65 -24.46 10.49
C ALA A 293 -8.20 -23.73 11.76
N THR A 294 -7.11 -24.19 12.38
CA THR A 294 -6.56 -23.59 13.61
C THR A 294 -5.83 -22.26 13.38
N SER A 295 -5.37 -22.01 12.15
CA SER A 295 -4.77 -20.75 11.73
C SER A 295 -5.04 -20.47 10.24
N LEU A 296 -4.81 -19.24 9.78
CA LEU A 296 -4.89 -18.91 8.36
C LEU A 296 -3.82 -19.65 7.55
N GLN A 297 -2.60 -19.78 8.07
CA GLN A 297 -1.58 -20.60 7.41
C GLN A 297 -1.98 -22.08 7.32
N ALA A 298 -2.61 -22.64 8.37
CA ALA A 298 -3.10 -24.02 8.32
C ALA A 298 -4.21 -24.19 7.26
N ALA A 299 -5.06 -23.19 7.06
CA ALA A 299 -6.08 -23.20 6.01
C ALA A 299 -5.47 -23.16 4.60
N THR A 300 -4.42 -22.35 4.40
CA THR A 300 -3.83 -22.15 3.06
C THR A 300 -2.74 -23.16 2.70
N GLN A 301 -2.19 -23.90 3.67
CA GLN A 301 -1.11 -24.89 3.47
C GLN A 301 -1.61 -26.35 3.45
N SER A 302 -2.92 -26.59 3.52
CA SER A 302 -3.46 -27.96 3.58
C SER A 302 -3.09 -28.82 2.37
N ALA A 303 -2.69 -30.07 2.63
CA ALA A 303 -2.26 -31.07 1.64
C ALA A 303 -3.37 -31.54 0.68
N THR A 304 -4.63 -31.17 0.92
CA THR A 304 -5.78 -31.42 0.01
C THR A 304 -5.97 -30.32 -1.04
N GLY A 305 -5.02 -29.38 -1.14
CA GLY A 305 -5.18 -28.11 -1.85
C GLY A 305 -5.67 -27.05 -0.86
N GLY A 306 -4.86 -26.03 -0.61
CA GLY A 306 -5.19 -24.94 0.31
C GLY A 306 -6.49 -24.25 -0.07
N SER A 307 -7.29 -23.85 0.93
CA SER A 307 -8.64 -23.30 0.75
C SER A 307 -8.66 -21.85 0.27
N TRP A 308 -7.77 -21.47 -0.65
CA TRP A 308 -7.89 -20.17 -1.29
C TRP A 308 -9.19 -20.15 -2.11
N PRO A 309 -10.05 -19.15 -1.92
CA PRO A 309 -11.31 -19.05 -2.65
C PRO A 309 -11.08 -19.04 -4.16
N GLU A 310 -11.97 -19.73 -4.86
CA GLU A 310 -12.07 -19.64 -6.31
C GLU A 310 -12.42 -18.20 -6.70
N LEU A 311 -11.82 -17.69 -7.78
CA LEU A 311 -12.02 -16.31 -8.21
C LEU A 311 -13.50 -16.01 -8.45
N ASP A 312 -14.25 -16.96 -9.01
CA ASP A 312 -15.68 -16.81 -9.30
C ASP A 312 -16.53 -16.60 -8.03
N ASP A 313 -16.11 -17.12 -6.88
CA ASP A 313 -16.77 -16.91 -5.59
C ASP A 313 -16.49 -15.52 -4.97
N ILE A 314 -15.45 -14.84 -5.45
CA ILE A 314 -14.96 -13.58 -4.88
C ILE A 314 -14.87 -12.44 -5.89
N ARG A 315 -15.43 -12.60 -7.10
CA ARG A 315 -15.64 -11.48 -8.02
C ARG A 315 -16.52 -10.42 -7.37
N GLY A 316 -16.24 -9.16 -7.71
CA GLY A 316 -16.93 -8.01 -7.15
C GLY A 316 -16.60 -7.73 -5.68
N LYS A 317 -15.63 -8.46 -5.08
CA LYS A 317 -15.23 -8.27 -3.68
C LYS A 317 -13.92 -7.53 -3.50
N VAL A 318 -13.71 -7.04 -2.29
CA VAL A 318 -12.51 -6.33 -1.86
C VAL A 318 -11.84 -7.07 -0.70
N ILE A 319 -10.52 -7.07 -0.66
CA ILE A 319 -9.70 -7.63 0.41
C ILE A 319 -8.99 -6.46 1.10
N PHE A 320 -9.02 -6.42 2.43
CA PHE A 320 -8.29 -5.41 3.19
C PHE A 320 -7.11 -6.02 3.94
N VAL A 321 -5.95 -5.36 3.84
CA VAL A 321 -4.71 -5.80 4.47
C VAL A 321 -4.14 -4.67 5.32
N LEU A 322 -4.01 -4.89 6.62
CA LEU A 322 -3.28 -4.03 7.53
C LEU A 322 -1.78 -4.32 7.40
N VAL A 323 -0.99 -3.31 7.06
CA VAL A 323 0.47 -3.47 6.93
C VAL A 323 1.11 -3.46 8.31
N ASP A 324 1.79 -4.56 8.67
CA ASP A 324 2.58 -4.67 9.90
C ASP A 324 4.08 -4.70 9.61
N LYS A 325 4.56 -3.61 9.01
CA LYS A 325 5.94 -3.46 8.53
C LYS A 325 7.00 -3.71 9.61
N TYR A 326 6.72 -3.30 10.84
CA TYR A 326 7.67 -3.33 11.97
C TYR A 326 7.22 -4.23 13.14
N GLY A 327 6.17 -5.05 12.96
CA GLY A 327 5.70 -5.97 14.00
C GLY A 327 4.94 -5.32 15.15
N LYS A 328 4.51 -4.06 15.01
CA LYS A 328 3.76 -3.31 16.04
C LYS A 328 2.25 -3.53 15.93
N TYR A 329 1.69 -3.38 14.74
CA TYR A 329 0.25 -3.26 14.55
C TYR A 329 -0.45 -4.61 14.46
N GLY A 330 0.23 -5.63 13.95
CA GLY A 330 -0.31 -6.99 13.87
C GLY A 330 -0.65 -7.57 15.23
N PRO A 331 0.27 -7.57 16.22
CA PRO A 331 -0.04 -8.01 17.58
C PRO A 331 -1.15 -7.20 18.25
N MET A 332 -1.17 -5.87 18.05
CA MET A 332 -2.24 -5.01 18.57
C MET A 332 -3.61 -5.41 18.00
N TYR A 333 -3.69 -5.58 16.68
CA TYR A 333 -4.94 -5.95 16.02
C TYR A 333 -5.40 -7.38 16.38
N ARG A 334 -4.47 -8.32 16.54
CA ARG A 334 -4.78 -9.69 17.02
C ARG A 334 -5.26 -9.74 18.47
N THR A 335 -4.91 -8.75 19.28
CA THR A 335 -5.46 -8.64 20.65
C THR A 335 -6.96 -8.32 20.61
N LEU A 336 -7.38 -7.50 19.65
CA LEU A 336 -8.80 -7.16 19.44
C LEU A 336 -9.54 -8.31 18.73
N PHE A 337 -8.90 -8.92 17.74
CA PHE A 337 -9.47 -9.97 16.91
C PHE A 337 -8.55 -11.21 16.92
N PRO A 338 -8.63 -12.08 17.94
CA PRO A 338 -7.79 -13.26 18.05
C PRO A 338 -7.81 -14.13 16.79
N GLY A 339 -6.62 -14.44 16.26
CA GLY A 339 -6.46 -15.20 15.02
C GLY A 339 -7.04 -14.52 13.76
N LEU A 340 -7.40 -13.24 13.85
CA LEU A 340 -8.07 -12.44 12.81
C LEU A 340 -9.48 -12.93 12.43
N ARG A 341 -10.06 -13.89 13.18
CA ARG A 341 -11.32 -14.56 12.80
C ARG A 341 -12.50 -13.61 12.62
N ASN A 342 -12.64 -12.63 13.52
CA ASN A 342 -13.73 -11.66 13.51
C ASN A 342 -13.26 -10.26 13.09
N GLY A 343 -12.02 -10.15 12.57
CA GLY A 343 -11.48 -8.92 12.04
C GLY A 343 -11.81 -8.76 10.56
N THR A 344 -11.75 -7.53 10.06
CA THR A 344 -11.83 -7.20 8.64
C THR A 344 -10.48 -7.34 7.94
N PHE A 345 -9.39 -7.04 8.64
CA PHE A 345 -8.07 -7.00 8.04
C PHE A 345 -7.38 -8.35 8.09
N PHE A 346 -6.85 -8.79 6.95
CA PHE A 346 -5.65 -9.60 6.96
C PHE A 346 -4.48 -8.75 7.46
N VAL A 347 -3.43 -9.37 7.99
CA VAL A 347 -2.22 -8.65 8.40
C VAL A 347 -1.06 -9.10 7.52
N SER A 348 -0.33 -8.15 6.91
CA SER A 348 0.91 -8.46 6.19
C SER A 348 2.13 -8.30 7.08
N GLN A 349 3.14 -9.13 6.89
CA GLN A 349 4.46 -9.01 7.55
C GLN A 349 5.59 -9.04 6.51
N PRO A 350 6.78 -8.52 6.83
CA PRO A 350 7.95 -8.69 5.97
C PRO A 350 8.23 -10.16 5.66
N GLY A 351 8.53 -10.48 4.40
CA GLY A 351 8.73 -11.86 3.94
C GLY A 351 9.97 -12.56 4.52
N ASN A 352 10.87 -11.81 5.16
CA ASN A 352 12.04 -12.30 5.89
C ASN A 352 11.82 -12.41 7.41
N ALA A 353 10.65 -12.04 7.92
CA ALA A 353 10.34 -12.10 9.35
C ALA A 353 9.91 -13.51 9.80
N THR A 354 9.94 -13.75 11.11
CA THR A 354 9.20 -14.87 11.71
C THR A 354 7.71 -14.56 11.63
N LEU A 355 7.00 -15.32 10.80
CA LEU A 355 5.58 -15.11 10.54
C LEU A 355 4.71 -15.61 11.70
N ASP A 356 3.71 -14.82 12.06
CA ASP A 356 2.60 -15.26 12.90
C ASP A 356 1.74 -16.30 12.15
N PRO A 357 1.17 -17.33 12.81
CA PRO A 357 0.32 -18.32 12.13
C PRO A 357 -0.91 -17.75 11.42
N SER A 358 -1.36 -16.55 11.78
CA SER A 358 -2.45 -15.83 11.09
C SER A 358 -2.00 -15.07 9.84
N THR A 359 -0.69 -14.97 9.56
CA THR A 359 -0.18 -14.19 8.43
C THR A 359 -0.14 -15.03 7.16
N VAL A 360 -0.90 -14.61 6.14
CA VAL A 360 -0.90 -15.20 4.80
C VAL A 360 -0.52 -14.22 3.69
N PHE A 361 -0.34 -12.94 4.01
CA PHE A 361 0.20 -11.92 3.11
C PHE A 361 1.60 -11.56 3.58
N VAL A 362 2.58 -11.57 2.66
CA VAL A 362 3.97 -11.24 2.97
C VAL A 362 4.52 -10.21 2.00
N ASP A 363 5.34 -9.32 2.53
CA ASP A 363 5.86 -8.14 1.82
C ASP A 363 7.36 -8.30 1.52
N PHE A 364 7.72 -8.23 0.24
CA PHE A 364 9.08 -8.19 -0.29
C PHE A 364 9.34 -6.78 -0.84
N LEU A 365 9.54 -5.86 0.11
CA LEU A 365 9.66 -4.43 -0.12
C LEU A 365 10.99 -3.93 0.43
N GLY A 366 11.43 -2.74 0.00
CA GLY A 366 12.68 -2.12 0.42
C GLY A 366 13.65 -1.90 -0.75
N PRO A 367 14.79 -1.25 -0.51
CA PRO A 367 15.76 -0.94 -1.55
C PRO A 367 16.51 -2.17 -2.05
N LEU A 368 16.77 -2.23 -3.35
CA LEU A 368 17.69 -3.19 -3.95
C LEU A 368 18.84 -2.46 -4.66
N GLY A 369 20.07 -2.81 -4.29
CA GLY A 369 21.27 -2.26 -4.91
C GLY A 369 21.61 -0.82 -4.53
N GLY A 370 20.88 -0.23 -3.59
CA GLY A 370 21.05 1.13 -3.06
C GLY A 370 19.68 1.79 -2.83
N ASP A 371 19.59 2.70 -1.87
CA ASP A 371 18.33 3.36 -1.49
C ASP A 371 18.14 4.73 -2.15
N SER A 372 19.12 5.19 -2.92
CA SER A 372 19.09 6.48 -3.63
C SER A 372 19.76 6.39 -4.99
N ALA A 373 19.48 7.32 -5.90
CA ALA A 373 20.19 7.36 -7.18
C ALA A 373 21.71 7.54 -7.04
N ALA A 374 22.19 8.13 -5.94
CA ALA A 374 23.62 8.33 -5.70
C ALA A 374 24.33 7.05 -5.22
N THR A 375 23.63 6.18 -4.50
CA THR A 375 24.20 4.94 -3.93
C THR A 375 23.86 3.69 -4.74
N TRP A 376 22.99 3.82 -5.75
CA TRP A 376 22.47 2.69 -6.50
C TRP A 376 23.45 2.14 -7.53
N SER A 377 23.52 0.81 -7.66
CA SER A 377 24.23 0.14 -8.74
C SER A 377 23.47 -1.06 -9.30
N ALA A 378 23.47 -1.20 -10.62
CA ALA A 378 22.82 -2.31 -11.32
C ALA A 378 23.38 -3.69 -10.93
N ALA A 379 24.69 -3.78 -10.66
CA ALA A 379 25.33 -5.05 -10.26
C ALA A 379 24.83 -5.52 -8.88
N ALA A 380 24.79 -4.62 -7.89
CA ALA A 380 24.24 -4.95 -6.57
C ALA A 380 22.73 -5.21 -6.64
N ALA A 381 22.00 -4.43 -7.44
CA ALA A 381 20.57 -4.62 -7.64
C ALA A 381 20.26 -6.00 -8.24
N ASN A 382 20.96 -6.42 -9.30
CA ASN A 382 20.77 -7.74 -9.91
C ASN A 382 20.98 -8.89 -8.93
N LYS A 383 22.06 -8.83 -8.13
CA LYS A 383 22.32 -9.83 -7.08
C LYS A 383 21.19 -9.90 -6.06
N ALA A 384 20.67 -8.73 -5.65
CA ALA A 384 19.61 -8.64 -4.67
C ALA A 384 18.25 -9.11 -5.23
N VAL A 385 17.97 -8.84 -6.52
CA VAL A 385 16.78 -9.34 -7.24
C VAL A 385 16.73 -10.87 -7.24
N ASP A 386 17.84 -11.55 -7.49
CA ASP A 386 17.87 -13.01 -7.47
C ASP A 386 17.57 -13.58 -6.08
N ALA A 387 18.11 -12.95 -5.03
CA ALA A 387 17.82 -13.33 -3.65
C ALA A 387 16.35 -13.10 -3.29
N GLU A 388 15.80 -11.92 -3.59
CA GLU A 388 14.39 -11.57 -3.36
C GLU A 388 13.46 -12.54 -4.12
N ARG A 389 13.76 -12.83 -5.40
CA ARG A 389 13.01 -13.80 -6.22
C ARG A 389 12.92 -15.17 -5.55
N LEU A 390 14.03 -15.70 -5.00
CA LEU A 390 14.02 -16.99 -4.32
C LEU A 390 13.20 -16.97 -3.02
N GLN A 391 13.21 -15.86 -2.30
CA GLN A 391 12.38 -15.67 -1.11
C GLN A 391 10.89 -15.61 -1.46
N ILE A 392 10.53 -14.88 -2.53
CA ILE A 392 9.17 -14.85 -3.08
C ILE A 392 8.72 -16.26 -3.45
N GLN A 393 9.52 -17.01 -4.22
CA GLN A 393 9.20 -18.39 -4.60
C GLN A 393 8.98 -19.30 -3.39
N SER A 394 9.80 -19.14 -2.35
CA SER A 394 9.66 -19.88 -1.10
C SER A 394 8.32 -19.56 -0.39
N ALA A 395 7.94 -18.29 -0.31
CA ALA A 395 6.66 -17.89 0.29
C ALA A 395 5.46 -18.40 -0.51
N VAL A 396 5.48 -18.27 -1.84
CA VAL A 396 4.41 -18.74 -2.73
C VAL A 396 4.23 -20.26 -2.63
N ARG A 397 5.33 -21.02 -2.57
CA ARG A 397 5.28 -22.49 -2.35
C ARG A 397 4.68 -22.88 -1.00
N LYS A 398 4.74 -22.00 0.00
CA LYS A 398 4.07 -22.16 1.31
C LYS A 398 2.61 -21.70 1.28
N GLY A 399 2.03 -21.47 0.10
CA GLY A 399 0.63 -21.05 -0.03
C GLY A 399 0.36 -19.62 0.46
N LEU A 400 1.40 -18.79 0.61
CA LEU A 400 1.28 -17.38 0.99
C LEU A 400 1.08 -16.50 -0.25
N ILE A 401 0.46 -15.34 -0.06
CA ILE A 401 0.37 -14.25 -1.03
C ILE A 401 1.58 -13.35 -0.85
N ALA A 402 2.40 -13.22 -1.88
CA ALA A 402 3.56 -12.34 -1.90
C ALA A 402 3.23 -11.03 -2.62
N ARG A 403 3.42 -9.91 -1.92
CA ARG A 403 3.49 -8.58 -2.51
C ARG A 403 4.95 -8.18 -2.67
N ALA A 404 5.35 -7.78 -3.87
CA ALA A 404 6.71 -7.36 -4.18
C ALA A 404 6.72 -5.98 -4.83
N ALA A 405 7.81 -5.22 -4.65
CA ALA A 405 7.97 -3.94 -5.33
C ALA A 405 8.54 -4.15 -6.74
N ALA A 406 8.05 -3.37 -7.71
CA ALA A 406 8.69 -3.19 -9.02
C ALA A 406 9.85 -2.19 -8.93
N ASP A 407 9.67 -1.14 -8.12
CA ASP A 407 10.60 -0.04 -7.86
C ASP A 407 10.52 0.43 -6.40
N TRP A 408 11.56 1.14 -5.95
CA TRP A 408 11.66 1.70 -4.61
C TRP A 408 12.22 3.12 -4.65
N HIS A 409 11.58 4.05 -3.95
CA HIS A 409 11.95 5.48 -3.91
C HIS A 409 12.23 6.12 -5.28
N THR A 410 11.56 5.64 -6.33
CA THR A 410 11.77 6.02 -7.74
C THR A 410 13.16 5.70 -8.32
N VAL A 411 14.02 5.00 -7.59
CA VAL A 411 15.43 4.78 -7.95
C VAL A 411 15.54 3.89 -9.18
N GLU A 412 15.01 2.66 -9.11
CA GLU A 412 15.04 1.72 -10.24
C GLU A 412 14.36 2.30 -11.48
N ALA A 413 13.35 3.15 -11.28
CA ALA A 413 12.64 3.81 -12.36
C ALA A 413 13.48 4.83 -13.13
N ARG A 414 14.37 5.56 -12.44
CA ARG A 414 15.29 6.50 -13.07
C ARG A 414 16.36 5.82 -13.90
N PHE A 415 16.70 4.58 -13.56
CA PHE A 415 17.73 3.79 -14.25
C PHE A 415 17.17 2.80 -15.28
N ASP A 416 15.86 2.83 -15.53
CA ASP A 416 15.20 1.86 -16.40
C ASP A 416 15.44 0.38 -15.99
N PHE A 417 15.54 0.10 -14.68
CA PHE A 417 15.98 -1.20 -14.16
C PHE A 417 14.85 -2.23 -14.02
N LYS A 418 14.44 -2.84 -15.12
CA LYS A 418 13.25 -3.73 -15.18
C LYS A 418 13.45 -5.10 -14.52
N ASN A 419 14.68 -5.43 -14.14
CA ASN A 419 15.00 -6.76 -13.62
C ASN A 419 14.31 -7.05 -12.29
N ARG A 420 14.04 -6.04 -11.46
CA ARG A 420 13.26 -6.22 -10.23
C ARG A 420 11.84 -6.70 -10.51
N THR A 421 11.12 -6.01 -11.39
CA THR A 421 9.78 -6.42 -11.84
C THR A 421 9.78 -7.82 -12.44
N LEU A 422 10.73 -8.12 -13.33
CA LEU A 422 10.91 -9.47 -13.89
C LEU A 422 11.17 -10.52 -12.82
N GLY A 423 11.99 -10.19 -11.82
CA GLY A 423 12.29 -11.03 -10.67
C GLY A 423 11.04 -11.34 -9.84
N ALA A 424 10.22 -10.32 -9.55
CA ALA A 424 8.95 -10.49 -8.84
C ALA A 424 7.97 -11.40 -9.61
N ILE A 425 7.80 -11.18 -10.92
CA ILE A 425 6.94 -12.00 -11.79
C ILE A 425 7.41 -13.45 -11.81
N ARG A 426 8.70 -13.68 -12.11
CA ARG A 426 9.32 -15.02 -12.12
C ARG A 426 9.36 -15.66 -10.73
N GLY A 427 9.29 -14.83 -9.69
CA GLY A 427 9.15 -15.25 -8.30
C GLY A 427 7.78 -15.85 -8.01
N GLY A 428 6.76 -15.49 -8.81
CA GLY A 428 5.37 -15.84 -8.57
C GLY A 428 4.65 -14.86 -7.65
N ALA A 429 5.19 -13.65 -7.45
CA ALA A 429 4.52 -12.64 -6.62
C ALA A 429 3.13 -12.34 -7.17
N GLN A 430 2.10 -12.49 -6.34
CA GLN A 430 0.71 -12.24 -6.73
C GLN A 430 0.42 -10.75 -6.84
N PHE A 431 1.09 -9.92 -6.03
CA PHE A 431 0.94 -8.47 -6.14
C PHE A 431 2.28 -7.82 -6.44
N ILE A 432 2.31 -7.00 -7.47
CA ILE A 432 3.51 -6.26 -7.87
C ILE A 432 3.15 -4.78 -7.82
N GLN A 433 3.69 -4.06 -6.85
CA GLN A 433 3.38 -2.65 -6.66
C GLN A 433 4.45 -1.75 -7.31
N THR A 434 4.02 -0.64 -7.92
CA THR A 434 4.91 0.34 -8.55
C THR A 434 4.46 1.77 -8.25
N SER A 435 5.40 2.71 -8.27
CA SER A 435 5.09 4.15 -8.27
C SER A 435 4.74 4.65 -9.69
N PHE A 436 4.96 3.82 -10.72
CA PHE A 436 4.85 4.20 -12.12
C PHE A 436 4.08 3.16 -12.97
N PRO A 437 2.77 3.04 -12.77
CA PRO A 437 1.93 2.08 -13.50
C PRO A 437 1.68 2.49 -14.97
N ASP A 438 1.82 3.78 -15.31
CA ASP A 438 1.59 4.30 -16.67
C ASP A 438 2.87 4.21 -17.51
N VAL A 439 2.87 3.28 -18.44
CA VAL A 439 3.97 3.00 -19.36
C VAL A 439 4.27 4.12 -20.37
N SER A 440 3.34 5.05 -20.57
CA SER A 440 3.44 6.09 -21.61
C SER A 440 4.17 7.36 -21.17
N LYS A 441 4.33 7.58 -19.85
CA LYS A 441 4.80 8.86 -19.28
C LYS A 441 6.22 8.83 -18.73
N LEU A 442 6.94 7.72 -18.86
CA LEU A 442 8.32 7.62 -18.38
C LEU A 442 9.36 7.71 -19.50
N PRO A 443 10.56 8.27 -19.21
CA PRO A 443 11.75 7.94 -19.97
C PRO A 443 12.05 6.44 -19.75
N LYS A 444 11.50 5.60 -20.63
CA LYS A 444 11.77 4.16 -20.83
C LYS A 444 11.49 3.15 -19.70
N TYR A 445 11.26 3.55 -18.44
CA TYR A 445 10.88 2.64 -17.33
C TYR A 445 9.41 2.24 -17.27
N ALA A 446 8.93 1.73 -18.39
CA ALA A 446 7.67 1.03 -18.46
C ALA A 446 7.95 -0.46 -18.49
N TYR A 447 7.56 -1.21 -17.45
CA TYR A 447 7.42 -2.65 -17.59
C TYR A 447 5.98 -2.95 -18.00
N SER A 448 5.75 -3.04 -19.31
CA SER A 448 4.68 -3.86 -19.83
C SER A 448 5.17 -5.30 -19.91
N PHE A 449 4.28 -6.26 -19.65
CA PHE A 449 4.56 -7.65 -19.97
C PHE A 449 4.98 -7.74 -21.46
N PRO A 450 5.98 -8.58 -21.82
CA PRO A 450 6.52 -8.58 -23.18
C PRO A 450 5.42 -8.83 -24.22
N GLY A 451 5.14 -7.79 -25.03
CA GLY A 451 4.16 -7.80 -26.11
C GLY A 451 3.00 -6.83 -25.90
N THR A 452 3.21 -5.52 -26.17
CA THR A 452 2.21 -4.60 -26.80
C THR A 452 2.69 -3.14 -26.84
N SER A 453 2.49 -2.51 -28.00
CA SER A 453 2.34 -1.07 -28.19
C SER A 453 0.84 -0.74 -28.35
N ASN A 454 0.46 0.47 -27.95
CA ASN A 454 -0.92 0.90 -27.68
C ASN A 454 -1.94 0.64 -28.80
N ALA A 455 -3.11 0.15 -28.36
CA ALA A 455 -4.43 0.22 -28.99
C ALA A 455 -4.61 -0.41 -30.39
N THR A 456 -4.81 -1.71 -30.46
CA THR A 456 -5.99 -2.35 -31.10
C THR A 456 -5.94 -3.86 -30.89
N VAL A 457 -7.06 -4.42 -30.42
CA VAL A 457 -7.31 -5.85 -30.24
C VAL A 457 -6.24 -6.57 -29.40
N PHE A 458 -6.42 -6.48 -28.07
CA PHE A 458 -6.07 -7.60 -27.20
C PHE A 458 -6.57 -8.90 -27.88
N PRO A 459 -5.73 -9.91 -28.16
CA PRO A 459 -6.22 -11.24 -27.94
C PRO A 459 -6.50 -11.26 -26.44
N THR A 460 -7.76 -11.29 -26.11
CA THR A 460 -8.41 -11.27 -24.80
C THR A 460 -8.02 -12.42 -23.89
N ASN A 461 -6.73 -12.65 -23.74
CA ASN A 461 -6.12 -13.68 -22.93
C ASN A 461 -4.78 -13.08 -22.52
N TYR A 462 -4.69 -12.45 -21.36
CA TYR A 462 -3.50 -12.33 -20.49
C TYR A 462 -3.74 -11.26 -19.41
N THR A 463 -4.79 -11.45 -18.62
CA THR A 463 -4.95 -10.88 -17.28
C THR A 463 -5.18 -12.07 -16.35
N ALA A 464 -4.38 -12.16 -15.29
CA ALA A 464 -4.07 -13.38 -14.53
C ALA A 464 -3.23 -14.40 -15.32
N GLN A 465 -1.93 -14.50 -15.02
CA GLN A 465 -1.20 -15.72 -15.32
C GLN A 465 -1.31 -16.66 -14.12
N LEU A 466 -1.86 -17.85 -14.36
CA LEU A 466 -1.60 -19.01 -13.50
C LEU A 466 -0.07 -19.21 -13.46
N PRO A 467 0.56 -19.34 -12.28
CA PRO A 467 1.96 -19.76 -12.25
C PRO A 467 2.08 -21.07 -13.01
N LEU A 468 3.10 -21.19 -13.85
CA LEU A 468 3.49 -22.44 -14.49
C LEU A 468 3.37 -23.55 -13.45
N ARG A 469 2.49 -24.54 -13.69
CA ARG A 469 2.45 -25.75 -12.88
C ARG A 469 3.88 -26.31 -12.90
N MET A 470 4.65 -26.14 -11.82
CA MET A 470 5.79 -27.00 -11.54
C MET A 470 5.20 -28.36 -11.15
N GLY A 471 4.63 -29.05 -12.14
CA GLY A 471 4.24 -30.43 -12.01
C GLY A 471 5.49 -31.26 -11.89
N MET A 472 5.64 -31.94 -10.75
CA MET A 472 6.42 -33.17 -10.68
C MET A 472 5.91 -34.11 -11.77
N ALA A 473 6.74 -34.32 -12.79
CA ALA A 473 6.70 -35.50 -13.64
C ALA A 473 8.13 -35.82 -14.05
N LEU A 474 8.83 -36.51 -13.15
CA LEU A 474 9.91 -37.41 -13.56
C LEU A 474 9.25 -38.58 -14.30
N THR A 475 8.97 -38.38 -15.58
CA THR A 475 8.71 -39.48 -16.51
C THR A 475 9.90 -39.57 -17.45
N ALA A 476 10.74 -40.57 -17.21
CA ALA A 476 11.77 -40.99 -18.13
C ALA A 476 11.15 -41.31 -19.50
N GLY A 477 11.63 -40.64 -20.55
CA GLY A 477 11.08 -40.82 -21.90
C GLY A 477 11.99 -40.24 -22.99
N ARG A 478 12.94 -41.07 -23.43
CA ARG A 478 13.65 -41.14 -24.73
C ARG A 478 13.86 -39.84 -25.54
N CYS A 479 15.14 -39.50 -25.75
CA CYS A 479 15.59 -38.60 -26.81
C CYS A 479 15.37 -39.25 -28.19
N ASP A 480 14.72 -38.53 -29.11
CA ASP A 480 14.68 -38.81 -30.55
C ASP A 480 15.21 -37.56 -31.29
N PRO A 481 16.30 -37.65 -32.10
CA PRO A 481 16.91 -36.49 -32.72
C PRO A 481 16.59 -36.42 -34.21
N GLN A 482 15.46 -35.84 -34.63
CA GLN A 482 15.31 -35.25 -35.98
C GLN A 482 14.27 -34.13 -36.01
N THR A 483 14.75 -32.88 -36.02
CA THR A 483 14.48 -31.85 -37.05
C THR A 483 14.92 -30.48 -36.51
N SER A 484 16.17 -30.14 -36.82
CA SER A 484 16.73 -28.80 -36.66
C SER A 484 16.44 -27.99 -37.92
N ALA A 485 15.81 -26.82 -37.80
CA ALA A 485 15.92 -25.76 -38.79
C ALA A 485 15.76 -24.38 -38.13
N GLY A 486 16.90 -23.68 -37.96
CA GLY A 486 17.05 -22.24 -37.65
C GLY A 486 16.71 -21.86 -36.20
N ILE A 487 17.60 -21.34 -35.35
CA ILE A 487 18.64 -20.32 -35.58
C ILE A 487 19.83 -20.60 -34.63
N ILE A 488 21.01 -20.69 -35.22
CA ILE A 488 22.38 -20.65 -34.64
C ILE A 488 22.69 -19.16 -34.38
N ALA A 489 23.38 -18.63 -33.36
CA ALA A 489 24.19 -19.04 -32.19
C ALA A 489 24.16 -17.81 -31.23
N ASN A 490 24.62 -17.80 -29.98
CA ASN A 490 25.81 -18.42 -29.40
C ASN A 490 25.74 -18.27 -27.87
N GLU A 491 25.71 -19.37 -27.11
CA GLU A 491 26.47 -19.51 -25.87
C GLU A 491 26.50 -21.00 -25.48
N THR A 492 27.72 -21.47 -25.29
CA THR A 492 28.14 -22.86 -25.14
C THR A 492 27.72 -23.48 -23.81
N LEU A 493 26.97 -24.59 -23.86
CA LEU A 493 26.84 -25.55 -22.77
C LEU A 493 27.44 -26.88 -23.21
N THR A 494 28.58 -27.23 -22.62
CA THR A 494 29.27 -28.50 -22.77
C THR A 494 28.54 -29.62 -22.02
N GLY A 495 27.95 -30.54 -22.80
CA GLY A 495 28.15 -31.99 -22.68
C GLY A 495 27.56 -32.75 -21.49
N CYS A 496 26.43 -33.43 -21.71
CA CYS A 496 26.17 -34.72 -21.10
C CYS A 496 27.15 -35.77 -21.67
N GLY A 497 27.85 -36.50 -20.80
CA GLY A 497 28.72 -37.63 -21.16
C GLY A 497 28.54 -38.78 -20.16
N SER A 498 28.29 -39.97 -20.71
CA SER A 498 27.91 -41.23 -20.08
C SER A 498 28.99 -41.91 -19.24
N ALA A 499 28.54 -42.70 -18.26
CA ALA A 499 29.35 -43.60 -17.43
C ALA A 499 29.79 -44.89 -18.15
N ALA A 500 30.99 -45.40 -17.82
CA ALA A 500 31.24 -46.82 -17.53
C ALA A 500 32.69 -47.07 -17.03
N ASN A 501 32.77 -47.70 -15.85
CA ASN A 501 33.73 -48.70 -15.38
C ASN A 501 35.24 -48.52 -15.62
N ASN A 502 36.01 -48.42 -14.53
CA ASN A 502 36.98 -49.47 -14.20
C ASN A 502 37.45 -49.41 -12.74
N ALA A 503 37.85 -50.57 -12.27
CA ALA A 503 37.99 -50.98 -10.90
C ALA A 503 39.30 -50.53 -10.21
N ALA A 504 39.25 -50.64 -8.88
CA ALA A 504 40.29 -51.16 -7.99
C ALA A 504 41.32 -50.19 -7.37
N LEU A 505 41.43 -50.35 -6.03
CA LEU A 505 42.59 -50.20 -5.15
C LEU A 505 42.84 -48.83 -4.47
N ALA A 506 42.45 -48.81 -3.18
CA ALA A 506 43.15 -48.15 -2.07
C ALA A 506 44.64 -48.63 -2.01
N PRO A 507 45.59 -47.94 -1.32
CA PRO A 507 45.40 -47.25 -0.04
C PRO A 507 46.10 -45.87 0.15
N SER A 508 45.70 -45.20 1.23
CA SER A 508 46.33 -44.06 1.93
C SER A 508 47.77 -44.33 2.40
N PRO A 509 48.43 -43.46 3.21
CA PRO A 509 48.35 -42.01 3.43
C PRO A 509 49.74 -41.35 3.29
N LEU A 510 49.89 -40.03 3.51
CA LEU A 510 51.07 -39.40 4.19
C LEU A 510 50.88 -37.88 4.36
N THR A 511 50.62 -37.49 5.61
CA THR A 511 51.23 -36.43 6.43
C THR A 511 51.84 -35.13 5.85
N ALA A 512 51.67 -34.09 6.69
CA ALA A 512 52.59 -33.01 7.05
C ALA A 512 52.40 -31.66 6.30
N ILE A 513 51.84 -30.62 6.95
CA ILE A 513 52.40 -29.67 7.94
C ILE A 513 52.81 -28.34 7.26
N SER A 514 52.12 -27.28 7.71
CA SER A 514 52.44 -25.84 7.78
C SER A 514 53.39 -25.17 6.79
N ALA A 515 52.94 -24.05 6.23
CA ALA A 515 53.38 -22.71 6.67
C ALA A 515 52.21 -21.73 6.54
#